data_AF-A0A3S0PJZ5-F1
#
_entry.id   AF-A0A3S0PJZ5-F1
#
_cell.length_a   1.000
_cell.length_b   1.000
_cell.length_c   1.000
_cell.angle_alpha   90.00
_cell.angle_beta   90.00
_cell.angle_gamma   90.00
#
_symmetry.space_group_name_H-M   'P 1'
#
loop_
_entity.id
_entity.type
_entity.pdbx_description
1 polymer ?
#
loop_
_entity_poly.entity_id
_entity_poly.type
_entity_poly.pdbx_seq_one_letter_code
_entity_poly.pdbx_strand_id
1 'polypeptide(L)'
;MSVRELMRLDTALALSHAKKSLRKQDNTGSAVAGSERMMHSGSLNLVAIYGVGKKLLAEVTVGTQQYVYMRGQALPVGVKANSSAYLLRGISGSCVQLERKDEAHTLCLHPSLWTAK
;
A
#
# COMPACT_ATOMS: atom_id res chain seq x y z
N MET A 1 -27.85 -13.62 37.30
CA MET A 1 -26.53 -13.23 36.76
C MET A 1 -26.13 -11.90 37.36
N SER A 2 -24.94 -11.82 37.95
CA SER A 2 -24.42 -10.56 38.49
C SER A 2 -23.61 -9.81 37.43
N VAL A 3 -23.56 -8.48 37.50
CA VAL A 3 -22.75 -7.64 36.59
C VAL A 3 -21.28 -8.08 36.55
N ARG A 4 -20.79 -8.63 37.67
CA ARG A 4 -19.42 -9.15 37.80
C ARG A 4 -19.15 -10.41 36.96
N GLU A 5 -20.17 -11.25 36.76
CA GLU A 5 -20.06 -12.41 35.87
C GLU A 5 -19.99 -11.98 34.41
N LEU A 6 -20.79 -10.98 34.03
CA LEU A 6 -20.77 -10.43 32.67
C LEU A 6 -19.39 -9.85 32.32
N MET A 7 -18.84 -9.01 33.21
CA MET A 7 -17.49 -8.43 33.02
C MET A 7 -16.40 -9.51 32.90
N ARG A 8 -16.52 -10.62 33.65
CA ARG A 8 -15.57 -11.74 33.54
C ARG A 8 -15.64 -12.44 32.18
N LEU A 9 -16.84 -12.58 31.62
CA LEU A 9 -17.00 -13.14 30.28
C LEU A 9 -16.45 -12.21 29.20
N ASP A 10 -16.73 -10.91 29.29
CA ASP A 10 -16.22 -9.92 28.33
C ASP A 10 -14.70 -9.85 28.33
N THR A 11 -14.08 -9.86 29.51
CA THR A 11 -12.61 -9.87 29.64
C THR A 11 -12.00 -11.15 29.07
N ALA A 12 -12.61 -12.31 29.29
CA ALA A 12 -12.14 -13.57 28.72
C ALA A 12 -12.21 -13.58 27.18
N LEU A 13 -13.29 -13.04 26.61
CA LEU A 13 -13.44 -12.90 25.16
C LEU A 13 -12.38 -11.95 24.58
N ALA A 14 -12.20 -10.77 25.18
CA ALA A 14 -11.19 -9.80 24.74
C ALA A 14 -9.77 -10.39 24.71
N LEU A 15 -9.41 -11.15 25.74
CA LEU A 15 -8.10 -11.80 25.84
C LEU A 15 -7.92 -12.88 24.74
N SER A 16 -8.97 -13.64 24.43
CA SER A 16 -8.95 -14.65 23.36
C SER A 16 -8.73 -14.03 21.98
N HIS A 17 -9.36 -12.88 21.71
CA HIS A 17 -9.16 -12.12 20.47
C HIS A 17 -7.74 -11.58 20.34
N ALA A 18 -7.19 -11.00 21.41
CA ALA A 18 -5.81 -10.50 21.42
C ALA A 18 -4.80 -11.62 21.11
N LYS A 19 -4.96 -12.80 21.72
CA LYS A 19 -4.11 -13.98 21.44
C LYS A 19 -4.21 -14.45 20.00
N LYS A 20 -5.41 -14.45 19.41
CA LYS A 20 -5.62 -14.86 18.01
C LYS A 20 -4.95 -13.88 17.04
N SER A 21 -5.01 -12.58 17.30
CA SER A 21 -4.34 -11.55 16.49
C SER A 21 -2.82 -11.70 16.52
N LEU A 22 -2.23 -11.96 17.69
CA LEU A 22 -0.78 -12.21 17.82
C LEU A 22 -0.34 -13.44 17.02
N ARG A 23 -1.09 -14.55 17.10
CA ARG A 23 -0.79 -15.77 16.29
C ARG A 23 -0.93 -15.53 14.79
N LYS A 24 -1.88 -14.69 14.36
CA LYS A 24 -2.06 -14.35 12.95
C LYS A 24 -0.88 -13.54 12.42
N GLN A 25 -0.34 -12.62 13.22
CA GLN A 25 0.87 -11.84 12.87
C GLN A 25 2.09 -12.74 12.68
N ASP A 26 2.30 -13.72 13.57
CA ASP A 26 3.41 -14.67 13.45
C ASP A 26 3.31 -15.53 12.17
N ASN A 27 2.09 -15.94 11.80
CA ASN A 27 1.88 -16.79 10.63
C ASN A 27 1.92 -16.03 9.28
N THR A 28 1.83 -14.70 9.29
CA THR A 28 1.95 -13.86 8.08
C THR A 28 3.39 -13.55 7.67
N GLY A 29 4.39 -14.03 8.42
CA GLY A 29 5.81 -13.87 8.07
C GLY A 29 6.31 -14.72 6.89
N SER A 30 5.49 -15.57 6.26
CA SER A 30 5.97 -16.49 5.21
C SER A 30 4.97 -16.90 4.11
N ALA A 31 3.90 -16.14 3.86
CA ALA A 31 2.95 -16.47 2.79
C ALA A 31 2.44 -15.24 2.04
N VAL A 32 3.30 -14.65 1.20
CA VAL A 32 2.87 -13.83 0.05
C VAL A 32 3.25 -14.59 -1.22
N ALA A 33 2.65 -15.77 -1.40
CA ALA A 33 2.73 -16.55 -2.63
C ALA A 33 1.31 -16.66 -3.19
N GLY A 34 0.92 -15.65 -3.97
CA GLY A 34 -0.42 -15.57 -4.54
C GLY A 34 -0.73 -14.19 -5.11
N SER A 35 0.14 -13.64 -5.96
CA SER A 35 -0.22 -12.52 -6.83
C SER A 35 0.48 -12.72 -8.16
N GLU A 36 -0.28 -13.27 -9.11
CA GLU A 36 0.20 -13.58 -10.44
C GLU A 36 0.62 -12.29 -11.17
N ARG A 37 1.91 -12.23 -11.49
CA ARG A 37 2.55 -11.38 -12.51
C ARG A 37 2.41 -9.85 -12.34
N MET A 38 3.05 -9.29 -11.30
CA MET A 38 3.72 -7.99 -11.45
C MET A 38 5.21 -8.26 -11.59
N MET A 39 5.71 -8.18 -12.82
CA MET A 39 7.10 -8.49 -13.14
C MET A 39 8.06 -7.60 -12.35
N HIS A 40 9.03 -8.28 -11.75
CA HIS A 40 10.15 -7.73 -11.01
C HIS A 40 10.96 -6.76 -11.88
N SER A 41 10.88 -5.46 -11.57
CA SER A 41 12.01 -4.55 -11.71
C SER A 41 12.25 -3.87 -10.36
N GLY A 42 13.09 -4.50 -9.51
CA GLY A 42 13.65 -3.90 -8.29
C GLY A 42 12.66 -3.18 -7.37
N SER A 43 11.83 -3.93 -6.63
CA SER A 43 10.93 -3.47 -5.55
C SER A 43 10.30 -2.08 -5.79
N LEU A 44 9.42 -2.00 -6.78
CA LEU A 44 8.58 -0.82 -7.02
C LEU A 44 7.21 -1.05 -6.36
N ASN A 45 6.91 -0.29 -5.30
CA ASN A 45 5.71 -0.49 -4.49
C ASN A 45 4.89 0.80 -4.39
N LEU A 46 3.59 0.71 -4.65
CA LEU A 46 2.66 1.81 -4.41
C LEU A 46 2.19 1.79 -2.97
N VAL A 47 2.45 2.87 -2.23
CA VAL A 47 2.13 2.99 -0.81
C VAL A 47 0.73 3.56 -0.62
N ALA A 48 0.42 4.66 -1.32
CA ALA A 48 -0.85 5.36 -1.16
C ALA A 48 -1.20 6.19 -2.40
N ILE A 49 -2.50 6.45 -2.56
CA ILE A 49 -3.06 7.48 -3.45
C ILE A 49 -3.97 8.35 -2.59
N TYR A 50 -3.79 9.67 -2.65
CA TYR A 50 -4.54 10.60 -1.82
C TYR A 50 -4.77 11.93 -2.54
N GLY A 51 -5.71 12.73 -2.01
CA GLY A 51 -6.14 13.98 -2.63
C GLY A 51 -7.33 13.78 -3.57
N VAL A 52 -7.79 14.89 -4.15
CA VAL A 52 -9.03 14.93 -4.96
C VAL A 52 -8.89 15.87 -6.15
N GLY A 53 -9.64 15.57 -7.21
CA GLY A 53 -9.65 16.39 -8.41
C GLY A 53 -8.24 16.60 -8.97
N LYS A 54 -7.88 17.86 -9.25
CA LYS A 54 -6.58 18.22 -9.86
C LYS A 54 -5.37 18.00 -8.96
N LYS A 55 -5.55 17.87 -7.64
CA LYS A 55 -4.47 17.67 -6.65
C LYS A 55 -4.41 16.22 -6.18
N LEU A 56 -4.49 15.27 -7.11
CA LEU A 56 -4.35 13.85 -6.81
C LEU A 56 -2.86 13.50 -6.75
N LEU A 57 -2.43 12.92 -5.65
CA LEU A 57 -1.05 12.50 -5.39
C LEU A 57 -0.98 10.99 -5.23
N ALA A 58 0.17 10.44 -5.63
CA ALA A 58 0.51 9.04 -5.45
C ALA A 58 1.89 8.93 -4.82
N GLU A 59 2.03 8.05 -3.85
CA GLU A 59 3.27 7.81 -3.15
C GLU A 59 3.82 6.44 -3.50
N VAL A 60 5.00 6.42 -4.11
CA VAL A 60 5.63 5.21 -4.65
C VAL A 60 7.00 5.06 -4.03
N THR A 61 7.27 3.86 -3.51
CA THR A 61 8.59 3.48 -3.02
C THR A 61 9.35 2.77 -4.14
N VAL A 62 10.55 3.25 -4.43
CA VAL A 62 11.49 2.65 -5.38
C VAL A 62 12.72 2.20 -4.58
N GLY A 63 12.87 0.90 -4.34
CA GLY A 63 13.92 0.42 -3.44
C GLY A 63 13.65 0.87 -2.00
N THR A 64 14.53 1.70 -1.45
CA THR A 64 14.39 2.29 -0.10
C THR A 64 13.91 3.74 -0.12
N GLN A 65 13.78 4.36 -1.30
CA GLN A 65 13.46 5.77 -1.44
C GLN A 65 11.98 5.97 -1.79
N GLN A 66 11.35 6.92 -1.10
CA GLN A 66 9.97 7.29 -1.31
C GLN A 66 9.87 8.50 -2.24
N TYR A 67 8.96 8.42 -3.20
CA TYR A 67 8.70 9.46 -4.20
C TYR A 67 7.23 9.81 -4.23
N VAL A 68 6.93 11.09 -4.28
CA VAL A 68 5.56 11.60 -4.39
C VAL A 68 5.34 12.12 -5.79
N TYR A 69 4.35 11.58 -6.47
CA TYR A 69 3.93 11.94 -7.81
C TYR A 69 2.62 12.72 -7.75
N MET A 70 2.49 13.75 -8.58
CA MET A 70 1.25 14.54 -8.67
C MET A 70 0.65 14.41 -10.06
N ARG A 71 -0.66 14.19 -10.13
CA ARG A 71 -1.38 14.08 -11.39
C ARG A 71 -1.15 15.32 -12.27
N GLY A 72 -0.75 15.09 -13.52
CA GLY A 72 -0.43 16.14 -14.49
C GLY A 72 1.04 16.58 -14.47
N GLN A 73 1.86 16.04 -13.57
CA GLN A 73 3.31 16.25 -13.57
C GLN A 73 4.01 14.93 -13.85
N ALA A 74 4.91 14.92 -14.83
CA ALA A 74 5.65 13.71 -15.19
C ALA A 74 6.70 13.33 -14.13
N LEU A 75 7.31 14.32 -13.47
CA LEU A 75 8.36 14.08 -12.48
C LEU A 75 7.78 14.06 -11.05
N PRO A 76 8.46 13.35 -10.12
CA PRO A 76 8.09 13.43 -8.71
C PRO A 76 8.33 14.83 -8.15
N VAL A 77 7.49 15.21 -7.19
CA VAL A 77 7.51 16.52 -6.54
C VAL A 77 8.85 16.70 -5.81
N GLY A 78 9.51 17.84 -6.05
CA GLY A 78 10.77 18.19 -5.40
C GLY A 78 12.01 17.47 -5.93
N VAL A 79 11.88 16.65 -6.98
CA VAL A 79 13.00 15.90 -7.58
C VAL A 79 13.39 16.51 -8.92
N LYS A 80 14.70 16.64 -9.16
CA LYS A 80 15.23 17.09 -10.46
C LYS A 80 15.14 15.97 -11.50
N ALA A 81 14.92 16.35 -12.76
CA ALA A 81 14.91 15.41 -13.87
C ALA A 81 16.21 14.61 -13.92
N ASN A 82 16.11 13.29 -13.87
CA ASN A 82 17.23 12.37 -14.04
C ASN A 82 16.84 11.33 -15.10
N SER A 83 17.79 10.88 -15.92
CA SER A 83 17.58 9.88 -16.97
C SER A 83 17.14 8.52 -16.44
N SER A 84 17.29 8.28 -15.14
CA SER A 84 16.79 7.09 -14.45
C SER A 84 15.51 7.32 -13.64
N ALA A 85 14.90 8.51 -13.68
CA ALA A 85 13.65 8.75 -12.96
C ALA A 85 12.48 8.02 -13.61
N TYR A 86 11.56 7.48 -12.80
CA TYR A 86 10.26 7.04 -13.31
C TYR A 86 9.41 8.28 -13.62
N LEU A 87 8.79 8.28 -14.80
CA LEU A 87 7.88 9.31 -15.25
C LEU A 87 6.43 8.89 -15.01
N LEU A 88 5.62 9.77 -14.44
CA LEU A 88 4.20 9.55 -14.29
C LEU A 88 3.48 9.75 -15.63
N ARG A 89 2.75 8.72 -16.06
CA ARG A 89 1.83 8.80 -17.20
C ARG A 89 0.42 9.11 -16.78
N GLY A 90 -0.03 8.54 -15.67
CA GLY A 90 -1.38 8.76 -15.17
C GLY A 90 -1.64 8.14 -13.81
N ILE A 91 -2.70 8.63 -13.17
CA ILE A 91 -3.28 8.04 -11.96
C ILE A 91 -4.76 7.79 -12.29
N SER A 92 -5.19 6.53 -12.22
CA SER A 92 -6.55 6.10 -12.56
C SER A 92 -7.10 5.18 -11.48
N GLY A 93 -8.17 5.60 -10.82
CA GLY A 93 -8.78 4.85 -9.72
C GLY A 93 -7.77 4.52 -8.62
N SER A 94 -7.56 3.23 -8.37
CA SER A 94 -6.60 2.71 -7.40
C SER A 94 -5.21 2.42 -7.99
N CYS A 95 -4.95 2.79 -9.24
CA CYS A 95 -3.73 2.45 -9.96
C CYS A 95 -2.94 3.68 -10.43
N VAL A 96 -1.63 3.51 -10.52
CA VAL A 96 -0.65 4.49 -10.97
C VAL A 96 0.15 3.89 -12.11
N GLN A 97 0.30 4.66 -13.19
CA GLN A 97 1.05 4.29 -14.38
C GLN A 97 2.34 5.09 -14.43
N LEU A 98 3.46 4.38 -14.32
CA LEU A 98 4.81 4.91 -14.40
C LEU A 98 5.50 4.39 -15.66
N GLU A 99 6.47 5.13 -16.16
CA GLU A 99 7.29 4.71 -17.28
C GLU A 99 8.76 5.01 -17.02
N ARG A 100 9.64 4.10 -17.45
CA ARG A 100 11.09 4.30 -17.41
C ARG A 100 11.70 3.60 -18.62
N LYS A 101 12.49 4.33 -19.43
CA LYS A 101 13.22 3.78 -20.59
C LYS A 101 12.30 2.95 -21.51
N ASP A 102 11.15 3.52 -21.87
CA ASP A 102 10.08 2.88 -22.68
C ASP A 102 9.40 1.65 -22.04
N GLU A 103 9.69 1.34 -20.78
CA GLU A 103 9.00 0.30 -20.03
C GLU A 103 7.89 0.90 -19.16
N ALA A 104 6.64 0.51 -19.44
CA ALA A 104 5.48 0.94 -18.68
C ALA A 104 5.23 0.00 -17.49
N HIS A 105 5.11 0.58 -16.30
CA HIS A 105 4.80 -0.11 -15.05
C HIS A 105 3.46 0.39 -14.51
N THR A 106 2.55 -0.54 -14.24
CA THR A 106 1.29 -0.23 -13.56
C THR A 106 1.33 -0.78 -12.15
N LEU A 107 1.10 0.07 -11.16
CA LEU A 107 1.03 -0.29 -9.75
C LEU A 107 -0.39 -0.03 -9.26
N CYS A 108 -1.02 -0.98 -8.59
CA CYS A 108 -2.36 -0.82 -8.05
C CYS A 108 -2.38 -1.05 -6.55
N LEU A 109 -3.17 -0.26 -5.84
CA LEU A 109 -3.49 -0.52 -4.44
C LEU A 109 -4.41 -1.73 -4.38
N HIS A 110 -4.04 -2.69 -3.54
CA HIS A 110 -4.89 -3.84 -3.30
C HIS A 110 -6.08 -3.43 -2.41
N PRO A 111 -7.33 -3.85 -2.73
CA PRO A 111 -8.52 -3.46 -1.96
C PRO A 111 -8.44 -3.85 -0.48
N SER A 112 -7.64 -4.86 -0.14
CA SER A 112 -7.39 -5.29 1.24
C SER A 112 -6.69 -4.23 2.10
N LEU A 113 -6.07 -3.21 1.49
CA LEU A 113 -5.46 -2.08 2.21
C LEU A 113 -6.52 -1.11 2.78
N TRP A 114 -7.76 -1.18 2.32
CA TRP A 114 -8.86 -0.32 2.80
C TRP A 114 -9.78 -1.01 3.83
N THR A 115 -9.71 -2.32 3.96
CA THR A 115 -10.54 -3.11 4.89
C THR A 115 -9.90 -3.34 6.26
N ALA A 116 -8.92 -2.53 6.65
CA ALA A 116 -8.44 -2.48 8.03
C ALA A 116 -9.56 -1.86 8.91
N LYS A 117 -10.44 -2.71 9.41
CA LYS A 117 -11.46 -2.39 10.41
C LYS A 117 -11.26 -3.23 11.65
#